data_AF-A0A1H9WDD6-F1
#
_entry.id   AF-A0A1H9WDD6-F1
#
_cell.length_a   1.000
_cell.length_b   1.000
_cell.length_c   1.000
_cell.angle_alpha   90.00
_cell.angle_beta   90.00
_cell.angle_gamma   90.00
#
_symmetry.space_group_name_H-M   'P 1'
#
loop_
_entity.id
_entity.type
_entity.pdbx_description
1 polymer ?
#
loop_
_entity_poly.entity_id
_entity_poly.type
_entity_poly.pdbx_seq_one_letter_code
_entity_poly.pdbx_strand_id
1 'polypeptide(L)'
;MIQSILASVLLFIASLFNTVGLPDLATSSQSLSYRVNEPVLIEEHTAETVKPTQAQIASIKQGSWKDDSHPDLLTLSLGGGIKWACNHGMAEVSETPEGFFLHPVSATEMNCAAFNVEITTAKFIGRSIEVQVAVDAGDTPEAIYLVKDGKSITLVR
;
A
#
# COMPACT_ATOMS: atom_id res chain seq x y z
N MET A 1 31.18 45.85 30.57
CA MET A 1 31.39 44.55 31.26
C MET A 1 30.41 43.44 30.85
N ILE A 2 29.32 43.72 30.12
CA ILE A 2 28.36 42.70 29.64
C ILE A 2 28.79 42.07 28.29
N GLN A 3 29.61 42.75 27.49
CA GLN A 3 30.03 42.25 26.16
C GLN A 3 31.08 41.13 26.18
N SER A 4 31.88 40.99 27.24
CA SER A 4 32.90 39.93 27.31
C SER A 4 32.33 38.55 27.65
N ILE A 5 31.14 38.49 28.27
CA ILE A 5 30.50 37.21 28.63
C ILE A 5 29.86 36.57 27.40
N LEU A 6 29.27 37.40 26.52
CA LEU A 6 28.59 36.91 25.31
C LEU A 6 29.56 36.28 24.30
N ALA A 7 30.78 36.82 24.19
CA ALA A 7 31.83 36.26 23.33
C ALA A 7 32.33 34.88 23.82
N SER A 8 32.45 34.70 25.15
CA SER A 8 32.91 33.45 25.75
C SER A 8 31.90 32.32 25.61
N VAL A 9 30.59 32.62 25.65
CA VAL A 9 29.53 31.62 25.43
C VAL A 9 29.48 31.17 23.96
N LEU A 10 29.66 32.10 23.02
CA LEU A 10 29.67 31.78 21.59
C LEU A 10 30.89 30.93 21.19
N LEU A 11 32.07 31.20 21.76
CA LEU A 11 33.28 30.39 21.55
C LEU A 11 33.16 28.99 22.17
N PHE A 12 32.48 28.87 23.32
CA PHE A 12 32.21 27.57 23.94
C PHE A 12 31.27 26.71 23.07
N ILE A 13 30.20 27.31 22.52
CA ILE A 13 29.28 26.61 21.60
C ILE A 13 30.00 26.19 20.31
N ALA A 14 30.84 27.05 19.73
CA ALA A 14 31.62 26.70 18.53
C ALA A 14 32.60 25.53 18.78
N SER A 15 33.13 25.41 20.01
CA SER A 15 34.00 24.29 20.39
C SER A 15 33.27 22.95 20.50
N LEU A 16 31.96 22.95 20.79
CA LEU A 16 31.14 21.74 20.85
C LEU A 16 30.88 21.14 19.45
N PHE A 17 31.02 21.92 18.38
CA PHE A 17 30.83 21.47 17.00
C PHE A 17 32.13 21.13 16.27
N ASN A 18 33.30 21.27 16.90
CA ASN A 18 34.61 21.07 16.26
C ASN A 18 35.31 19.75 16.63
N THR A 19 34.64 18.84 17.34
CA THR A 19 35.20 17.51 17.67
C THR A 19 34.18 16.38 17.51
N VAL A 20 33.52 16.31 16.36
CA VAL A 20 33.11 15.02 15.81
C VAL A 20 33.58 15.02 14.37
N GLY A 21 34.83 14.60 14.16
CA GLY A 21 35.28 14.18 12.85
C GLY A 21 34.30 13.12 12.37
N LEU A 22 33.56 13.45 11.32
CA LEU A 22 32.80 12.46 10.56
C LEU A 22 33.80 11.38 10.15
N PRO A 23 33.63 10.12 10.58
CA PRO A 23 34.35 9.05 9.94
C PRO A 23 33.87 9.02 8.49
N ASP A 24 34.82 9.24 7.60
CA ASP A 24 34.74 9.02 6.18
C ASP A 24 34.46 7.52 5.95
N LEU A 25 33.19 7.11 6.04
CA LEU A 25 32.74 5.81 5.54
C LEU A 25 32.36 5.98 4.06
N ALA A 26 33.40 6.21 3.27
CA ALA A 26 33.37 5.86 1.87
C ALA A 26 33.03 4.37 1.76
N THR A 27 31.88 4.10 1.14
CA THR A 27 31.63 2.97 0.23
C THR A 27 31.87 1.54 0.72
N SER A 28 30.81 0.76 0.53
CA SER A 28 30.78 -0.70 0.39
C SER A 28 30.75 -1.53 1.68
N SER A 29 29.55 -1.69 2.20
CA SER A 29 29.05 -3.04 2.42
C SER A 29 27.60 -3.03 2.02
N GLN A 30 27.39 -3.43 0.77
CA GLN A 30 26.16 -3.96 0.21
C GLN A 30 24.96 -3.67 1.12
N SER A 31 24.08 -2.75 0.71
CA SER A 31 22.67 -3.05 0.89
C SER A 31 22.55 -4.44 0.27
N LEU A 32 22.59 -5.47 1.11
CA LEU A 32 21.96 -6.73 0.82
C LEU A 32 20.52 -6.28 0.63
N SER A 33 20.26 -5.84 -0.60
CA SER A 33 19.06 -6.10 -1.33
C SER A 33 18.98 -7.62 -1.30
N TYR A 34 18.61 -8.14 -0.13
CA TYR A 34 17.73 -9.25 -0.03
C TYR A 34 16.42 -8.71 -0.64
N ARG A 35 16.46 -8.52 -1.96
CA ARG A 35 15.35 -8.91 -2.80
C ARG A 35 15.27 -10.43 -2.59
N VAL A 36 14.79 -10.84 -1.40
CA VAL A 36 13.70 -11.81 -1.44
C VAL A 36 12.77 -11.19 -2.44
N ASN A 37 12.41 -11.94 -3.47
CA ASN A 37 11.35 -11.52 -4.37
C ASN A 37 10.17 -11.14 -3.48
N GLU A 38 10.07 -9.86 -3.12
CA GLU A 38 8.97 -9.38 -2.32
C GLU A 38 7.77 -9.64 -3.22
N PRO A 39 6.79 -10.40 -2.74
CA PRO A 39 5.67 -10.82 -3.55
C PRO A 39 5.04 -9.60 -4.20
N VAL A 40 4.99 -9.62 -5.54
CA VAL A 40 4.52 -8.50 -6.34
C VAL A 40 3.01 -8.65 -6.47
N LEU A 41 2.28 -7.84 -5.71
CA LEU A 41 0.82 -7.77 -5.80
C LEU A 41 0.34 -6.78 -6.86
N ILE A 42 1.18 -5.78 -7.18
CA ILE A 42 0.84 -4.69 -8.10
C ILE A 42 1.59 -4.94 -9.40
N GLU A 43 0.84 -5.22 -10.44
CA GLU A 43 1.37 -5.55 -11.77
C GLU A 43 0.93 -4.51 -12.80
N GLU A 44 1.58 -4.53 -13.96
CA GLU A 44 1.09 -3.78 -15.13
C GLU A 44 -0.29 -4.31 -15.52
N HIS A 45 -1.24 -3.40 -15.74
CA HIS A 45 -2.61 -3.79 -16.06
C HIS A 45 -2.71 -4.14 -17.54
N THR A 46 -2.77 -5.45 -17.84
CA THR A 46 -2.86 -5.95 -19.21
C THR A 46 -4.23 -6.52 -19.58
N ALA A 47 -5.12 -6.74 -18.60
CA ALA A 47 -6.45 -7.27 -18.83
C ALA A 47 -7.36 -6.21 -19.45
N GLU A 48 -8.20 -6.60 -20.41
CA GLU A 48 -9.29 -5.74 -20.85
C GLU A 48 -10.39 -5.75 -19.79
N THR A 49 -10.56 -4.63 -19.09
CA THR A 49 -11.50 -4.50 -17.98
C THR A 49 -12.50 -3.38 -18.20
N VAL A 50 -13.65 -3.52 -17.54
CA VAL A 50 -14.76 -2.58 -17.57
C VAL A 50 -15.33 -2.38 -16.18
N LYS A 51 -16.12 -1.32 -16.04
CA LYS A 51 -16.91 -1.07 -14.83
C LYS A 51 -17.92 -2.20 -14.64
N PRO A 52 -18.06 -2.76 -13.43
CA PRO A 52 -19.00 -3.84 -13.18
C PRO A 52 -20.45 -3.36 -13.32
N THR A 53 -21.31 -4.25 -13.80
CA THR A 53 -22.76 -4.05 -13.85
C THR A 53 -23.37 -4.14 -12.44
N GLN A 54 -24.64 -3.72 -12.28
CA GLN A 54 -25.30 -3.81 -10.97
C GLN A 54 -25.39 -5.24 -10.42
N ALA A 55 -25.60 -6.23 -11.29
CA ALA A 55 -25.64 -7.64 -10.90
C ALA A 55 -24.26 -8.10 -10.41
N GLN A 56 -23.20 -7.72 -11.14
CA GLN A 56 -21.82 -8.00 -10.75
C GLN A 56 -21.45 -7.32 -9.45
N ILE A 57 -21.81 -6.04 -9.24
CA ILE A 57 -21.57 -5.32 -7.99
C ILE A 57 -22.22 -6.04 -6.80
N ALA A 58 -23.46 -6.50 -6.95
CA ALA A 58 -24.14 -7.25 -5.90
C ALA A 58 -23.41 -8.57 -5.58
N SER A 59 -22.90 -9.27 -6.59
CA SER A 59 -22.08 -10.48 -6.43
C SER A 59 -20.71 -10.19 -5.81
N ILE A 60 -20.08 -9.06 -6.16
CA ILE A 60 -18.80 -8.61 -5.65
C ILE A 60 -18.89 -8.31 -4.16
N LYS A 61 -19.96 -7.62 -3.73
CA LYS A 61 -20.23 -7.32 -2.33
C LYS A 61 -20.41 -8.57 -1.46
N GLN A 62 -20.92 -9.66 -2.02
CA GLN A 62 -21.12 -10.93 -1.30
C GLN A 62 -19.86 -11.80 -1.27
N GLY A 63 -18.85 -11.47 -2.08
CA GLY A 63 -17.62 -12.25 -2.20
C GLY A 63 -16.62 -12.00 -1.08
N SER A 64 -15.79 -13.01 -0.86
CA SER A 64 -14.46 -12.86 -0.28
C SER A 64 -13.48 -12.90 -1.45
N TRP A 65 -12.46 -12.07 -1.42
CA TRP A 65 -11.53 -11.87 -2.52
C TRP A 65 -10.11 -11.95 -1.98
N LYS A 66 -9.20 -12.61 -2.69
CA LYS A 66 -7.81 -12.81 -2.27
C LYS A 66 -6.89 -12.59 -3.44
N ASP A 67 -5.67 -12.17 -3.17
CA ASP A 67 -4.64 -12.21 -4.20
C ASP A 67 -4.46 -13.64 -4.71
N ASP A 68 -4.46 -13.82 -6.03
CA ASP A 68 -4.39 -15.13 -6.69
C ASP A 68 -3.08 -15.84 -6.39
N SER A 69 -1.97 -15.10 -6.44
CA SER A 69 -0.64 -15.67 -6.26
C SER A 69 -0.23 -15.75 -4.78
N HIS A 70 -0.77 -14.88 -3.92
CA HIS A 70 -0.36 -14.69 -2.54
C HIS A 70 -1.55 -14.40 -1.61
N PRO A 71 -2.46 -15.37 -1.40
CA PRO A 71 -3.72 -15.17 -0.68
C PRO A 71 -3.56 -14.69 0.76
N ASP A 72 -2.39 -14.92 1.38
CA ASP A 72 -2.09 -14.49 2.75
C ASP A 72 -1.72 -13.01 2.86
N LEU A 73 -1.43 -12.34 1.74
CA LEU A 73 -0.94 -10.95 1.74
C LEU A 73 -2.04 -9.91 1.61
N LEU A 74 -3.12 -10.27 0.92
CA LEU A 74 -4.28 -9.41 0.76
C LEU A 74 -5.54 -10.26 0.63
N THR A 75 -6.47 -10.04 1.54
CA THR A 75 -7.85 -10.53 1.48
C THR A 75 -8.79 -9.35 1.63
N LEU A 76 -9.84 -9.31 0.82
CA LEU A 76 -10.88 -8.29 0.82
C LEU A 76 -12.24 -8.98 0.94
N SER A 77 -13.02 -8.59 1.94
CA SER A 77 -14.42 -8.98 2.05
C SER A 77 -15.26 -7.72 2.23
N LEU A 78 -16.15 -7.46 1.28
CA LEU A 78 -16.98 -6.26 1.28
C LEU A 78 -18.14 -6.44 2.28
N GLY A 79 -17.83 -6.22 3.55
CA GLY A 79 -18.67 -6.54 4.71
C GLY A 79 -17.88 -7.17 5.87
N GLY A 80 -16.71 -7.74 5.56
CA GLY A 80 -15.74 -8.29 6.53
C GLY A 80 -14.46 -7.45 6.70
N GLY A 81 -14.23 -6.46 5.82
CA GLY A 81 -13.08 -5.56 5.85
C GLY A 81 -11.99 -5.91 4.85
N ILE A 82 -10.84 -5.25 5.01
CA ILE A 82 -9.62 -5.51 4.25
C ILE A 82 -8.58 -6.08 5.21
N LYS A 83 -7.92 -7.16 4.81
CA LYS A 83 -6.87 -7.81 5.58
C LYS A 83 -5.62 -7.86 4.74
N TRP A 84 -4.55 -7.30 5.26
CA TRP A 84 -3.20 -7.47 4.76
C TRP A 84 -2.46 -8.56 5.52
N ALA A 85 -1.22 -8.84 5.11
CA ALA A 85 -0.36 -9.83 5.75
C ALA A 85 -0.21 -9.64 7.27
N CYS A 86 -0.10 -8.39 7.72
CA CYS A 86 0.09 -8.05 9.13
C CYS A 86 -1.16 -7.40 9.69
N ASN A 87 -1.68 -6.38 9.01
CA ASN A 87 -2.77 -5.56 9.51
C ASN A 87 -4.12 -5.95 8.94
N HIS A 88 -5.16 -5.49 9.61
CA HIS A 88 -6.53 -5.59 9.14
C HIS A 88 -7.23 -4.27 9.34
N GLY A 89 -8.32 -4.08 8.61
CA GLY A 89 -8.95 -2.79 8.50
C GLY A 89 -10.38 -2.90 8.01
N MET A 90 -11.07 -1.77 8.07
CA MET A 90 -12.38 -1.63 7.45
C MET A 90 -12.20 -1.06 6.05
N ALA A 91 -12.99 -1.56 5.12
CA ALA A 91 -13.11 -0.97 3.79
C ALA A 91 -14.59 -0.85 3.43
N GLU A 92 -14.90 0.25 2.76
CA GLU A 92 -16.22 0.57 2.24
C GLU A 92 -16.17 0.61 0.72
N VAL A 93 -17.35 0.54 0.10
CA VAL A 93 -17.47 0.70 -1.34
C VAL A 93 -18.50 1.76 -1.68
N SER A 94 -18.25 2.50 -2.74
CA SER A 94 -19.19 3.48 -3.28
C SER A 94 -19.50 3.17 -4.74
N GLU A 95 -20.74 3.44 -5.13
CA GLU A 95 -21.22 3.38 -6.51
C GLU A 95 -21.51 4.80 -6.95
N THR A 96 -20.83 5.23 -8.01
CA THR A 96 -21.03 6.55 -8.63
C THR A 96 -21.27 6.37 -10.13
N PRO A 97 -21.78 7.40 -10.82
CA PRO A 97 -21.81 7.37 -12.29
C PRO A 97 -20.43 7.17 -12.93
N GLU A 98 -19.36 7.49 -12.19
CA GLU A 98 -17.99 7.33 -12.64
C GLU A 98 -17.45 5.92 -12.42
N GLY A 99 -18.06 5.08 -11.58
CA GLY A 99 -17.62 3.70 -11.38
C GLY A 99 -17.95 3.11 -10.01
N PHE A 100 -17.32 1.99 -9.71
CA PHE A 100 -17.42 1.29 -8.44
C PHE A 100 -16.06 1.36 -7.74
N PHE A 101 -16.03 1.89 -6.52
CA PHE A 101 -14.78 2.23 -5.84
C PHE A 101 -14.68 1.57 -4.47
N LEU A 102 -13.48 1.13 -4.13
CA LEU A 102 -13.09 0.64 -2.81
C LEU A 102 -12.38 1.74 -2.03
N HIS A 103 -12.78 1.94 -0.77
CA HIS A 103 -12.24 2.94 0.16
C HIS A 103 -11.76 2.27 1.45
N PRO A 104 -10.46 2.20 1.72
CA PRO A 104 -9.97 1.86 3.05
C PRO A 104 -10.40 2.94 4.04
N VAL A 105 -11.07 2.54 5.13
CA VAL A 105 -11.59 3.44 6.17
C VAL A 105 -10.64 3.49 7.35
N SER A 106 -10.12 2.34 7.76
CA SER A 106 -9.22 2.21 8.90
C SER A 106 -8.33 0.99 8.71
N ALA A 107 -7.19 0.97 9.39
CA ALA A 107 -6.32 -0.19 9.51
C ALA A 107 -5.68 -0.21 10.90
N THR A 108 -5.35 -1.40 11.39
CA THR A 108 -4.44 -1.55 12.54
C THR A 108 -3.03 -1.15 12.15
N GLU A 109 -2.18 -0.88 13.14
CA GLU A 109 -0.77 -0.51 12.96
C GLU A 109 0.14 -1.45 13.75
N MET A 110 0.13 -2.72 13.36
CA MET A 110 1.04 -3.75 13.85
C MET A 110 2.34 -3.74 13.04
N ASN A 111 3.44 -4.09 13.70
CA ASN A 111 4.75 -4.20 13.08
C ASN A 111 5.09 -5.69 12.85
N CYS A 112 5.24 -6.10 11.60
CA CYS A 112 5.53 -7.48 11.20
C CYS A 112 6.58 -7.55 10.09
N ALA A 113 7.13 -8.74 9.83
CA ALA A 113 8.12 -8.95 8.78
C ALA A 113 7.62 -8.60 7.36
N ALA A 114 6.30 -8.70 7.09
CA ALA A 114 5.68 -8.41 5.80
C ALA A 114 5.27 -6.93 5.59
N PHE A 115 5.72 -6.03 6.47
CA PHE A 115 5.24 -4.64 6.52
C PHE A 115 5.53 -3.83 5.23
N ASN A 116 6.60 -4.14 4.49
CA ASN A 116 6.95 -3.43 3.25
C ASN A 116 5.93 -3.66 2.12
N VAL A 117 5.52 -4.91 1.92
CA VAL A 117 4.53 -5.29 0.89
C VAL A 117 3.19 -4.65 1.21
N GLU A 118 2.82 -4.67 2.50
CA GLU A 118 1.60 -4.05 2.98
C GLU A 118 1.59 -2.53 2.74
N ILE A 119 2.65 -1.80 3.13
CA ILE A 119 2.76 -0.35 2.88
C ILE A 119 2.60 -0.06 1.40
N THR A 120 3.25 -0.84 0.54
CA THR A 120 3.22 -0.64 -0.91
C THR A 120 1.80 -0.83 -1.46
N THR A 121 1.13 -1.88 -1.02
CA THR A 121 -0.26 -2.20 -1.37
C THR A 121 -1.25 -1.15 -0.87
N ALA A 122 -1.13 -0.75 0.40
CA ALA A 122 -1.96 0.30 1.00
C ALA A 122 -1.76 1.65 0.30
N LYS A 123 -0.52 2.01 -0.08
CA LYS A 123 -0.25 3.23 -0.87
C LYS A 123 -0.85 3.18 -2.27
N PHE A 124 -0.80 2.02 -2.91
CA PHE A 124 -1.39 1.83 -4.23
C PHE A 124 -2.91 2.03 -4.19
N ILE A 125 -3.59 1.33 -3.29
CA ILE A 125 -5.03 1.50 -3.03
C ILE A 125 -5.34 2.95 -2.63
N GLY A 126 -4.52 3.54 -1.76
CA GLY A 126 -4.66 4.92 -1.33
C GLY A 126 -6.00 5.18 -0.64
N ARG A 127 -6.61 6.34 -0.93
CA ARG A 127 -7.92 6.73 -0.38
C ARG A 127 -9.11 6.11 -1.11
N SER A 128 -8.90 5.75 -2.37
CA SER A 128 -9.91 5.13 -3.21
C SER A 128 -9.23 4.45 -4.39
N ILE A 129 -9.74 3.28 -4.77
CA ILE A 129 -9.32 2.58 -5.98
C ILE A 129 -10.53 2.09 -6.75
N GLU A 130 -10.47 2.15 -8.08
CA GLU A 130 -11.55 1.64 -8.92
C GLU A 130 -11.51 0.11 -8.94
N VAL A 131 -12.68 -0.49 -8.79
CA VAL A 131 -12.90 -1.93 -8.88
C VAL A 131 -13.50 -2.22 -10.26
N GLN A 132 -12.79 -3.00 -11.05
CA GLN A 132 -13.20 -3.39 -12.39
C GLN A 132 -13.32 -4.91 -12.50
N VAL A 133 -13.98 -5.37 -13.56
CA VAL A 133 -14.12 -6.79 -13.94
C VAL A 133 -13.67 -6.99 -15.37
N ALA A 134 -13.36 -8.22 -15.77
CA ALA A 134 -13.06 -8.54 -17.15
C ALA A 134 -14.27 -8.24 -18.06
N VAL A 135 -14.02 -7.84 -19.31
CA VAL A 135 -15.07 -7.53 -20.32
C VAL A 135 -16.05 -8.70 -20.51
N ASP A 136 -15.55 -9.93 -20.42
CA ASP A 136 -16.30 -11.18 -20.61
C ASP A 136 -16.78 -11.83 -19.30
N ALA A 137 -16.63 -11.14 -18.17
CA ALA A 137 -17.10 -11.65 -16.89
C ALA A 137 -18.62 -11.81 -16.88
N GLY A 138 -19.11 -12.95 -16.37
CA GLY A 138 -20.53 -13.17 -16.12
C GLY A 138 -21.07 -12.34 -14.95
N ASP A 139 -22.34 -12.56 -14.58
CA ASP A 139 -22.99 -11.86 -13.46
C ASP A 139 -22.31 -12.15 -12.10
N THR A 140 -21.63 -13.28 -11.99
CA THR A 140 -20.78 -13.68 -10.86
C THR A 140 -19.33 -13.74 -11.34
N PRO A 141 -18.58 -12.63 -11.26
CA PRO A 141 -17.17 -12.64 -11.64
C PRO A 141 -16.38 -13.54 -10.67
N GLU A 142 -15.39 -14.25 -11.22
CA GLU A 142 -14.41 -15.04 -10.47
C GLU A 142 -13.17 -14.22 -10.07
N ALA A 143 -12.94 -13.10 -10.78
CA ALA A 143 -11.87 -12.16 -10.51
C ALA A 143 -12.36 -10.71 -10.56
N ILE A 144 -11.76 -9.87 -9.73
CA ILE A 144 -11.88 -8.40 -9.76
C ILE A 144 -10.49 -7.78 -9.85
N TYR A 145 -10.44 -6.55 -10.36
CA TYR A 145 -9.21 -5.80 -10.56
C TYR A 145 -9.31 -4.48 -9.82
N LEU A 146 -8.35 -4.20 -8.94
CA LEU A 146 -8.18 -2.89 -8.32
C LEU A 146 -7.24 -2.08 -9.22
N VAL A 147 -7.78 -1.17 -10.04
CA VAL A 147 -7.06 -0.54 -11.14
C VAL A 147 -6.69 0.91 -10.80
N LYS A 148 -5.44 1.30 -11.08
CA LYS A 148 -4.96 2.67 -10.94
C LYS A 148 -3.68 2.90 -11.75
N ASP A 149 -3.61 4.03 -12.47
CA ASP A 149 -2.42 4.50 -13.17
C ASP A 149 -1.75 3.44 -14.08
N GLY A 150 -2.57 2.67 -14.81
CA GLY A 150 -2.08 1.61 -15.71
C GLY A 150 -1.60 0.32 -15.01
N LYS A 151 -1.81 0.22 -13.69
CA LYS A 151 -1.46 -0.95 -12.87
C LYS A 151 -2.69 -1.53 -12.19
N SER A 152 -2.58 -2.76 -11.74
CA SER A 152 -3.65 -3.41 -10.99
C SER A 152 -3.17 -4.37 -9.93
N ILE A 153 -4.03 -4.59 -8.94
CA ILE A 153 -4.03 -5.79 -8.10
C ILE A 153 -5.18 -6.68 -8.58
N THR A 154 -4.89 -7.94 -8.87
CA THR A 154 -5.89 -8.94 -9.26
C THR A 154 -6.31 -9.72 -8.04
N LEU A 155 -7.62 -9.76 -7.75
CA LEU A 155 -8.17 -10.55 -6.66
C LEU A 155 -9.15 -11.58 -7.21
N VAL A 156 -9.01 -12.82 -6.77
CA VAL A 156 -9.87 -13.95 -7.10
C VAL A 156 -10.74 -14.33 -5.91
N ARG A 157 -11.85 -15.01 -6.16
CA ARG A 157 -12.82 -15.40 -5.13
C ARG A 157 -12.31 -16.48 -4.17
#